data_AF-E5R014-F1
#
_entry.id   AF-E5R014-F1
#
_cell.length_a   1.000
_cell.length_b   1.000
_cell.length_c   1.000
_cell.angle_alpha   90.00
_cell.angle_beta   90.00
_cell.angle_gamma   90.00
#
_symmetry.space_group_name_H-M   'P 1'
#
loop_
_entity.id
_entity.type
_entity.pdbx_description
1 polymer ?
#
loop_
_entity_poly.entity_id
_entity_poly.type
_entity_poly.pdbx_seq_one_letter_code
_entity_poly.pdbx_strand_id
1 'polypeptide(L)'
;MSDGYNEARALRVSELINDFRTLLVHISQLKLDATEMAEVAQGYILMRQCVAEAQELLASQFDIQSIQNLQGDGEFEKVQLQRIILDASARRFQAHKIYQRMAAARRWAMGRAQVLQGQRPSSHHTAALAALDNTLRNELSRVTDSYVLSTLASADVRAGYWLNEDPSLSTILNWIRSHS
;
A
#
# COMPACT_ATOMS: atom_id res chain seq x y z
N MET A 1 -25.02 23.77 -12.01
CA MET A 1 -24.93 22.77 -13.11
C MET A 1 -23.57 22.13 -12.96
N SER A 2 -23.52 20.79 -12.89
CA SER A 2 -22.25 20.07 -12.78
C SER A 2 -21.33 20.40 -13.95
N ASP A 3 -20.03 20.46 -13.69
CA ASP A 3 -18.98 20.73 -14.67
C ASP A 3 -18.78 19.65 -15.76
N GLY A 4 -19.65 18.64 -15.81
CA GLY A 4 -19.61 17.57 -16.80
C GLY A 4 -18.57 16.47 -16.54
N TYR A 5 -17.80 16.53 -15.45
CA TYR A 5 -16.72 15.56 -15.17
C TYR A 5 -17.09 14.46 -14.15
N ASN A 6 -18.36 14.39 -13.70
CA ASN A 6 -18.77 13.40 -12.70
C ASN A 6 -18.55 11.94 -13.17
N GLU A 7 -18.75 11.66 -14.45
CA GLU A 7 -18.47 10.32 -15.00
C GLU A 7 -16.97 9.97 -14.94
N ALA A 8 -16.09 10.93 -15.28
CA ALA A 8 -14.65 10.75 -15.16
C ALA A 8 -14.21 10.55 -13.70
N ARG A 9 -14.81 11.29 -12.77
CA ARG A 9 -14.58 11.09 -11.33
C ARG A 9 -15.04 9.72 -10.84
N ALA A 10 -16.22 9.27 -11.27
CA ALA A 10 -16.75 7.95 -10.89
C ALA A 10 -15.87 6.81 -11.43
N LEU A 11 -15.35 6.95 -12.66
CA LEU A 11 -14.37 6.02 -13.20
C LEU A 11 -13.08 6.03 -12.37
N ARG A 12 -12.56 7.21 -12.03
CA ARG A 12 -11.35 7.35 -11.20
C ARG A 12 -11.49 6.72 -9.82
N VAL A 13 -12.64 6.88 -9.17
CA VAL A 13 -12.98 6.18 -7.92
C VAL A 13 -12.88 4.67 -8.10
N SER A 14 -13.43 4.13 -9.19
CA SER A 14 -13.45 2.70 -9.45
C SER A 14 -12.05 2.14 -9.66
N GLU A 15 -11.19 2.85 -10.40
CA GLU A 15 -9.77 2.52 -10.59
C GLU A 15 -9.01 2.46 -9.26
N LEU A 16 -9.14 3.50 -8.43
CA LEU A 16 -8.46 3.60 -7.14
C LEU A 16 -8.87 2.46 -6.19
N ILE A 17 -10.18 2.16 -6.12
CA ILE A 17 -10.71 1.08 -5.28
C ILE A 17 -10.25 -0.28 -5.80
N ASN A 18 -10.23 -0.48 -7.11
CA ASN A 18 -9.74 -1.72 -7.71
C ASN A 18 -8.26 -1.95 -7.36
N ASP A 19 -7.42 -0.94 -7.57
CA ASP A 19 -5.99 -1.01 -7.25
C ASP A 19 -5.73 -1.28 -5.78
N PHE A 20 -6.47 -0.62 -4.89
CA PHE A 20 -6.40 -0.87 -3.46
C PHE A 20 -6.71 -2.34 -3.12
N ARG A 21 -7.79 -2.90 -3.68
CA ARG A 21 -8.15 -4.32 -3.47
C ARG A 21 -7.07 -5.26 -4.03
N THR A 22 -6.57 -4.98 -5.22
CA THR A 22 -5.48 -5.78 -5.84
C THR A 22 -4.22 -5.77 -4.97
N LEU A 23 -3.84 -4.61 -4.43
CA LEU A 23 -2.71 -4.51 -3.50
C LEU A 23 -2.92 -5.36 -2.24
N LEU A 24 -4.11 -5.34 -1.64
CA LEU A 24 -4.41 -6.17 -0.46
C LEU A 24 -4.32 -7.68 -0.76
N VAL A 25 -4.82 -8.11 -1.92
CA VAL A 25 -4.69 -9.50 -2.37
C VAL A 25 -3.21 -9.87 -2.56
N HIS A 26 -2.40 -9.00 -3.16
CA HIS A 26 -0.99 -9.27 -3.31
C HIS A 26 -0.23 -9.30 -1.98
N ILE A 27 -0.54 -8.42 -1.04
CA ILE A 27 0.04 -8.45 0.30
C ILE A 27 -0.21 -9.81 0.97
N SER A 28 -1.44 -10.34 0.89
CA SER A 28 -1.76 -11.63 1.49
C SER A 28 -1.04 -12.80 0.81
N GLN A 29 -0.92 -12.78 -0.52
CA GLN A 29 -0.19 -13.80 -1.29
C GLN A 29 1.32 -13.78 -1.04
N LEU A 30 1.89 -12.62 -0.70
CA LEU A 30 3.33 -12.49 -0.44
C LEU A 30 3.74 -13.05 0.93
N LYS A 31 2.80 -13.24 1.87
CA LYS A 31 3.09 -13.79 3.19
C LYS A 31 3.73 -15.18 3.07
N LEU A 32 4.78 -15.40 3.85
CA LEU A 32 5.37 -16.72 4.07
C LEU A 32 5.32 -17.03 5.57
N ASP A 33 4.96 -18.25 5.91
CA ASP A 33 4.97 -18.67 7.32
C ASP A 33 6.40 -18.95 7.76
N ALA A 34 6.77 -18.39 8.91
CA ALA A 34 8.05 -18.66 9.54
C ALA A 34 7.99 -20.04 10.21
N THR A 35 9.06 -20.82 10.10
CA THR A 35 9.29 -21.93 11.03
C THR A 35 9.53 -21.36 12.43
N GLU A 36 9.16 -22.10 13.49
CA GLU A 36 9.38 -21.68 14.90
C GLU A 36 10.81 -21.14 15.15
N MET A 37 11.81 -21.79 14.56
CA MET A 37 13.22 -21.42 14.68
C MET A 37 13.61 -20.07 14.04
N ALA A 38 12.77 -19.50 13.18
CA ALA A 38 13.03 -18.28 12.42
C ALA A 38 12.07 -17.13 12.77
N GLU A 39 11.16 -17.34 13.72
CA GLU A 39 10.04 -16.44 13.98
C GLU A 39 10.48 -15.04 14.47
N VAL A 40 11.64 -14.98 15.12
CA VAL A 40 12.27 -13.74 15.64
C VAL A 40 13.16 -13.02 14.62
N ALA A 41 13.34 -13.58 13.43
CA ALA A 41 14.21 -12.94 12.44
C ALA A 41 13.49 -11.76 11.75
N GLN A 42 14.24 -10.67 11.51
CA GLN A 42 13.69 -9.35 11.19
C GLN A 42 12.70 -9.36 10.01
N GLY A 43 12.98 -10.09 8.93
CA GLY A 43 12.08 -10.12 7.78
C GLY A 43 10.74 -10.78 8.08
N TYR A 44 10.68 -11.81 8.93
CA TYR A 44 9.42 -12.44 9.32
C TYR A 44 8.61 -11.56 10.28
N ILE A 45 9.29 -10.85 11.19
CA ILE A 45 8.63 -9.82 12.03
C ILE A 45 7.99 -8.76 11.13
N LEU A 46 8.74 -8.25 10.15
CA LEU A 46 8.24 -7.25 9.22
C LEU A 46 7.05 -7.76 8.39
N MET A 47 7.08 -9.00 7.92
CA MET A 47 5.93 -9.58 7.21
C MET A 47 4.67 -9.57 8.08
N ARG A 48 4.78 -10.00 9.34
CA ARG A 48 3.63 -10.00 10.28
C ARG A 48 3.11 -8.59 10.51
N GLN A 49 4.00 -7.61 10.67
CA GLN A 49 3.63 -6.20 10.75
C GLN A 49 2.88 -5.75 9.50
N CYS A 50 3.38 -6.06 8.30
CA CYS A 50 2.70 -5.71 7.05
C CYS A 50 1.31 -6.35 6.93
N VAL A 51 1.12 -7.59 7.38
CA VAL A 51 -0.21 -8.22 7.39
C VAL A 51 -1.14 -7.49 8.37
N ALA A 52 -0.67 -7.21 9.59
CA ALA A 52 -1.46 -6.51 10.60
C ALA A 52 -1.86 -5.11 10.12
N GLU A 53 -0.91 -4.33 9.59
CA GLU A 53 -1.15 -3.00 9.02
C GLU A 53 -2.15 -3.06 7.84
N ALA A 54 -2.07 -4.09 6.99
CA ALA A 54 -3.01 -4.26 5.88
C ALA A 54 -4.42 -4.63 6.37
N GLN A 55 -4.53 -5.45 7.42
CA GLN A 55 -5.81 -5.79 8.04
C GLN A 55 -6.44 -4.58 8.73
N GLU A 56 -5.65 -3.78 9.43
CA GLU A 56 -6.09 -2.53 10.04
C GLU A 56 -6.58 -1.53 8.97
N LEU A 57 -5.81 -1.37 7.89
CA LEU A 57 -6.21 -0.52 6.76
C LEU A 57 -7.51 -1.00 6.10
N LEU A 58 -7.71 -2.31 5.97
CA LEU A 58 -8.96 -2.89 5.45
C LEU A 58 -10.14 -2.69 6.42
N ALA A 59 -9.90 -2.80 7.73
CA ALA A 59 -10.91 -2.65 8.77
C ALA A 59 -11.29 -1.18 9.01
N SER A 60 -10.43 -0.23 8.63
CA SER A 60 -10.72 1.21 8.73
C SER A 60 -11.96 1.55 7.91
N GLN A 61 -12.97 2.12 8.58
CA GLN A 61 -14.22 2.50 7.92
C GLN A 61 -13.91 3.56 6.87
N PHE A 62 -14.48 3.41 5.66
CA PHE A 62 -14.60 4.54 4.75
C PHE A 62 -15.38 5.63 5.48
N ASP A 63 -14.99 6.89 5.31
CA ASP A 63 -15.73 8.03 5.86
C ASP A 63 -17.06 8.24 5.08
N ILE A 64 -17.92 7.23 5.17
CA ILE A 64 -19.25 7.13 4.54
C ILE A 64 -20.28 7.91 5.34
N GLN A 65 -20.00 8.29 6.59
CA GLN A 65 -20.95 9.06 7.41
C GLN A 65 -21.23 10.46 6.84
N SER A 66 -20.41 10.95 5.92
CA SER A 66 -20.69 12.14 5.11
C SER A 66 -21.55 11.90 3.85
N ILE A 67 -21.88 10.64 3.53
CA ILE A 67 -22.54 10.20 2.28
C ILE A 67 -24.07 10.04 2.45
N GLN A 68 -24.57 9.90 3.68
CA GLN A 68 -25.96 9.48 3.94
C GLN A 68 -27.04 10.55 3.74
N ASN A 69 -26.69 11.75 3.30
CA ASN A 69 -27.66 12.83 3.14
C ASN A 69 -27.57 13.50 1.77
N LEU A 70 -28.71 13.41 1.05
CA LEU A 70 -29.34 14.44 0.20
C LEU A 70 -29.30 14.23 -1.32
N GLN A 71 -30.50 14.39 -1.88
CA GLN A 71 -30.92 14.19 -3.26
C GLN A 71 -30.39 15.31 -4.19
N GLY A 72 -29.91 14.94 -5.38
CA GLY A 72 -30.38 15.55 -6.64
C GLY A 72 -29.67 16.76 -7.26
N ASP A 73 -28.46 17.15 -6.86
CA ASP A 73 -27.72 18.22 -7.58
C ASP A 73 -26.28 17.80 -7.91
N GLY A 74 -25.90 17.96 -9.18
CA GLY A 74 -24.64 17.47 -9.75
C GLY A 74 -23.39 18.14 -9.17
N GLU A 75 -23.51 19.32 -8.56
CA GLU A 75 -22.40 19.93 -7.80
C GLU A 75 -22.14 19.19 -6.48
N PHE A 76 -23.18 18.63 -5.85
CA PHE A 76 -23.01 17.81 -4.64
C PHE A 76 -22.37 16.47 -4.97
N GLU A 77 -22.80 15.84 -6.06
CA GLU A 77 -22.20 14.61 -6.57
C GLU A 77 -20.70 14.81 -6.84
N LYS A 78 -20.32 15.95 -7.44
CA LYS A 78 -18.93 16.33 -7.62
C LYS A 78 -18.14 16.35 -6.30
N VAL A 79 -18.64 17.07 -5.29
CA VAL A 79 -17.97 17.19 -3.98
C VAL A 79 -17.83 15.83 -3.31
N GLN A 80 -18.85 14.98 -3.41
CA GLN A 80 -18.81 13.62 -2.89
C GLN A 80 -17.74 12.78 -3.59
N LEU A 81 -17.72 12.79 -4.92
CA LEU A 81 -16.75 12.03 -5.69
C LEU A 81 -15.32 12.49 -5.43
N GLN A 82 -15.07 13.79 -5.30
CA GLN A 82 -13.76 14.34 -4.92
C GLN A 82 -13.30 13.85 -3.55
N ARG A 83 -14.21 13.79 -2.57
CA ARG A 83 -13.89 13.26 -1.22
C ARG A 83 -13.57 11.77 -1.27
N ILE A 84 -14.31 11.00 -2.07
CA ILE A 84 -14.05 9.57 -2.26
C ILE A 84 -12.71 9.36 -2.97
N ILE A 85 -12.37 10.16 -3.98
CA ILE A 85 -11.06 10.13 -4.65
C ILE A 85 -9.94 10.35 -3.63
N LEU A 86 -10.09 11.33 -2.73
CA LEU A 86 -9.10 11.59 -1.69
C LEU A 86 -8.91 10.38 -0.76
N ASP A 87 -10.00 9.83 -0.21
CA ASP A 87 -9.93 8.68 0.70
C ASP A 87 -9.37 7.43 0.01
N ALA A 88 -9.85 7.13 -1.20
CA ALA A 88 -9.38 5.99 -1.99
C ALA A 88 -7.90 6.14 -2.37
N SER A 89 -7.45 7.36 -2.71
CA SER A 89 -6.03 7.65 -2.97
C SER A 89 -5.16 7.43 -1.73
N ALA A 90 -5.61 7.88 -0.56
CA ALA A 90 -4.91 7.68 0.70
C ALA A 90 -4.77 6.19 1.05
N ARG A 91 -5.85 5.42 0.91
CA ARG A 91 -5.85 3.97 1.14
C ARG A 91 -4.94 3.23 0.17
N ARG A 92 -5.02 3.55 -1.14
CA ARG A 92 -4.14 2.98 -2.17
C ARG A 92 -2.67 3.30 -1.87
N PHE A 93 -2.38 4.54 -1.47
CA PHE A 93 -1.04 4.97 -1.07
C PHE A 93 -0.49 4.16 0.11
N GLN A 94 -1.26 4.03 1.20
CA GLN A 94 -0.87 3.23 2.36
C GLN A 94 -0.68 1.75 1.99
N ALA A 95 -1.62 1.17 1.23
CA ALA A 95 -1.53 -0.21 0.77
C ALA A 95 -0.30 -0.45 -0.10
N HIS A 96 0.06 0.48 -0.99
CA HIS A 96 1.26 0.35 -1.81
C HIS A 96 2.54 0.38 -0.97
N LYS A 97 2.58 1.24 0.06
CA LYS A 97 3.70 1.30 1.00
C LYS A 97 3.87 -0.02 1.76
N ILE A 98 2.76 -0.60 2.23
CA ILE A 98 2.74 -1.93 2.89
C ILE A 98 3.20 -3.01 1.90
N TYR A 99 2.69 -3.00 0.67
CA TYR A 99 3.09 -3.94 -0.38
C TYR A 99 4.59 -3.92 -0.65
N GLN A 100 5.20 -2.74 -0.78
CA GLN A 100 6.64 -2.61 -1.03
C GLN A 100 7.47 -3.20 0.13
N ARG A 101 7.07 -2.94 1.38
CA ARG A 101 7.71 -3.52 2.58
C ARG A 101 7.54 -5.04 2.63
N MET A 102 6.34 -5.54 2.34
CA MET A 102 6.04 -6.98 2.28
C MET A 102 6.85 -7.68 1.18
N ALA A 103 6.97 -7.08 0.00
CA ALA A 103 7.73 -7.63 -1.12
C ALA A 103 9.24 -7.71 -0.80
N ALA A 104 9.81 -6.68 -0.16
CA ALA A 104 11.20 -6.70 0.31
C ALA A 104 11.42 -7.78 1.38
N ALA A 105 10.50 -7.90 2.34
CA ALA A 105 10.55 -8.95 3.36
C ALA A 105 10.49 -10.36 2.73
N ARG A 106 9.66 -10.55 1.70
CA ARG A 106 9.56 -11.82 0.95
C ARG A 106 10.85 -12.17 0.24
N ARG A 107 11.47 -11.22 -0.47
CA ARG A 107 12.78 -11.42 -1.10
C ARG A 107 13.83 -11.82 -0.06
N TRP A 108 13.87 -11.13 1.07
CA TRP A 108 14.76 -11.48 2.18
C TRP A 108 14.53 -12.90 2.69
N ALA A 109 13.26 -13.31 2.91
CA ALA A 109 12.93 -14.64 3.42
C ALA A 109 13.33 -15.75 2.42
N MET A 110 13.09 -15.53 1.12
CA MET A 110 13.53 -16.43 0.07
C MET A 110 15.06 -16.55 0.01
N GLY A 111 15.77 -15.43 0.07
CA GLY A 111 17.23 -15.42 0.10
C GLY A 111 17.79 -16.14 1.33
N ARG A 112 17.16 -15.94 2.50
CA ARG A 112 17.53 -16.64 3.73
C ARG A 112 17.34 -18.15 3.58
N ALA A 113 16.23 -18.60 3.02
CA ALA A 113 15.97 -20.02 2.77
C ALA A 113 17.02 -20.63 1.83
N GLN A 114 17.44 -19.89 0.80
CA GLN A 114 18.50 -20.32 -0.13
C GLN A 114 19.88 -20.41 0.53
N VAL A 115 20.23 -19.46 1.41
CA VAL A 115 21.50 -19.49 2.15
C VAL A 115 21.53 -20.65 3.13
N LEU A 116 20.43 -20.90 3.83
CA LEU A 116 20.38 -21.92 4.87
C LEU A 116 20.15 -23.34 4.32
N GLN A 117 19.45 -23.50 3.19
CA GLN A 117 19.13 -24.81 2.60
C GLN A 117 18.53 -25.80 3.61
N GLY A 118 17.72 -25.31 4.55
CA GLY A 118 17.12 -26.11 5.63
C GLY A 118 18.02 -26.36 6.85
N GLN A 119 19.27 -25.93 6.82
CA GLN A 119 20.20 -26.02 7.95
C GLN A 119 19.98 -24.89 8.96
N ARG A 120 20.46 -25.10 10.19
CA ARG A 120 20.48 -24.04 11.19
C ARG A 120 21.56 -22.99 10.85
N PRO A 121 21.32 -21.70 11.15
CA PRO A 121 22.35 -20.68 11.02
C PRO A 121 23.62 -21.06 11.79
N SER A 122 24.78 -20.87 11.16
CA SER A 122 26.10 -21.19 11.71
C SER A 122 27.09 -20.12 11.26
N SER A 123 28.33 -20.16 11.77
CA SER A 123 29.38 -19.19 11.41
C SER A 123 29.65 -19.12 9.89
N HIS A 124 29.46 -20.23 9.17
CA HIS A 124 29.60 -20.28 7.72
C HIS A 124 28.55 -19.42 6.99
N HIS A 125 27.35 -19.29 7.56
CA HIS A 125 26.25 -18.52 6.96
C HIS A 125 26.28 -17.03 7.34
N THR A 126 27.03 -16.64 8.37
CA THR A 126 26.94 -15.31 8.99
C THR A 126 27.11 -14.16 7.99
N ALA A 127 28.13 -14.21 7.13
CA ALA A 127 28.38 -13.14 6.17
C ALA A 127 27.25 -13.00 5.14
N ALA A 128 26.74 -14.11 4.62
CA ALA A 128 25.65 -14.13 3.65
C ALA A 128 24.32 -13.64 4.26
N LEU A 129 24.02 -14.05 5.49
CA LEU A 129 22.84 -13.57 6.21
C LEU A 129 22.93 -12.07 6.53
N ALA A 130 24.10 -11.57 6.94
CA ALA A 130 24.30 -10.15 7.17
C ALA A 130 24.12 -9.32 5.87
N ALA A 131 24.57 -9.85 4.72
CA ALA A 131 24.35 -9.21 3.42
C ALA A 131 22.86 -9.12 3.05
N LEU A 132 22.08 -10.16 3.36
CA LEU A 132 20.62 -10.13 3.18
C LEU A 132 19.96 -9.07 4.08
N ASP A 133 20.36 -8.98 5.36
CA ASP A 133 19.84 -7.97 6.28
C ASP A 133 20.18 -6.54 5.81
N ASN A 134 21.39 -6.33 5.31
CA ASN A 134 21.80 -5.05 4.71
C ASN A 134 20.95 -4.71 3.48
N THR A 135 20.71 -5.70 2.62
CA THR A 135 19.86 -5.53 1.43
C THR A 135 18.43 -5.16 1.81
N LEU A 136 17.84 -5.85 2.79
CA LEU A 136 16.52 -5.52 3.31
C LEU A 136 16.47 -4.07 3.82
N ARG A 137 17.45 -3.64 4.63
CA ARG A 137 17.49 -2.26 5.15
C ARG A 137 17.61 -1.23 4.01
N ASN A 138 18.40 -1.51 2.99
CA ASN A 138 18.54 -0.66 1.81
C ASN A 138 17.27 -0.59 0.96
N GLU A 139 16.52 -1.68 0.86
CA GLU A 139 15.23 -1.68 0.17
C GLU A 139 14.20 -0.86 0.95
N LEU A 140 14.14 -1.03 2.27
CA LEU A 140 13.18 -0.31 3.12
C LEU A 140 13.47 1.20 3.17
N SER A 141 14.74 1.61 3.16
CA SER A 141 15.10 3.04 3.14
C SER A 141 14.68 3.75 1.85
N ARG A 142 14.48 3.01 0.75
CA ARG A 142 13.96 3.55 -0.51
C ARG A 142 12.44 3.72 -0.53
N VAL A 143 11.71 3.10 0.39
CA VAL A 143 10.24 3.21 0.48
C VAL A 143 9.88 4.53 1.17
N THR A 144 10.14 5.65 0.48
CA THR A 144 9.75 6.99 0.92
C THR A 144 8.37 7.36 0.38
N ASP A 145 7.73 8.33 1.01
CA ASP A 145 6.40 8.80 0.60
C ASP A 145 6.42 9.39 -0.83
N SER A 146 7.47 10.13 -1.17
CA SER A 146 7.68 10.67 -2.52
C SER A 146 7.90 9.57 -3.56
N TYR A 147 8.68 8.55 -3.23
CA TYR A 147 8.91 7.40 -4.11
C TYR A 147 7.61 6.64 -4.38
N VAL A 148 6.82 6.36 -3.33
CA VAL A 148 5.53 5.69 -3.45
C VAL A 148 4.57 6.48 -4.35
N LEU A 149 4.39 7.78 -4.08
CA LEU A 149 3.49 8.59 -4.90
C LEU A 149 3.95 8.67 -6.36
N SER A 150 5.25 8.89 -6.60
CA SER A 150 5.79 8.96 -7.96
C SER A 150 5.60 7.65 -8.74
N THR A 151 5.70 6.50 -8.06
CA THR A 151 5.50 5.18 -8.65
C THR A 151 4.04 4.98 -9.05
N LEU A 152 3.10 5.33 -8.16
CA LEU A 152 1.67 5.24 -8.42
C LEU A 152 1.25 6.19 -9.55
N ALA A 153 1.67 7.46 -9.49
CA ALA A 153 1.36 8.45 -10.53
C ALA A 153 1.92 8.03 -11.89
N SER A 154 3.14 7.49 -11.94
CA SER A 154 3.72 6.96 -13.18
C SER A 154 2.95 5.76 -13.74
N ALA A 155 2.40 4.91 -12.87
CA ALA A 155 1.55 3.80 -13.28
C ALA A 155 0.23 4.28 -13.87
N ASP A 156 -0.40 5.26 -13.23
CA ASP A 156 -1.67 5.85 -13.68
C ASP A 156 -1.53 6.56 -15.02
N VAL A 157 -0.45 7.31 -15.22
CA VAL A 157 -0.13 7.95 -16.51
C VAL A 157 0.03 6.90 -17.61
N ARG A 158 0.73 5.79 -17.33
CA ARG A 158 0.88 4.70 -18.31
C ARG A 158 -0.44 3.98 -18.61
N ALA A 159 -1.35 3.92 -17.64
CA ALA A 159 -2.67 3.32 -17.82
C ALA A 159 -3.66 4.24 -18.54
N GLY A 160 -3.33 5.53 -18.72
CA GLY A 160 -4.18 6.50 -19.40
C GLY A 160 -5.36 6.98 -18.55
N TYR A 161 -5.24 6.90 -17.22
CA TYR A 161 -6.28 7.32 -16.29
C TYR A 161 -6.48 8.85 -16.27
N TRP A 162 -7.66 9.28 -15.83
CA TRP A 162 -7.96 10.69 -15.62
C TRP A 162 -7.47 11.14 -14.23
N LEU A 163 -6.50 12.07 -14.20
CA LEU A 163 -5.75 12.43 -12.99
C LEU A 163 -5.91 13.89 -12.56
N ASN A 164 -6.78 14.65 -13.22
CA ASN A 164 -6.89 16.10 -13.01
C ASN A 164 -7.21 16.50 -11.56
N GLU A 165 -7.86 15.61 -10.81
CA GLU A 165 -8.28 15.87 -9.43
C GLU A 165 -7.62 14.93 -8.42
N ASP A 166 -6.56 14.23 -8.82
CA ASP A 166 -5.81 13.40 -7.90
C ASP A 166 -5.14 14.28 -6.81
N PRO A 167 -5.23 13.88 -5.53
CA PRO A 167 -4.72 14.67 -4.44
C PRO A 167 -3.19 14.71 -4.44
N SER A 168 -2.64 15.86 -4.03
CA SER A 168 -1.20 16.01 -3.81
C SER A 168 -0.70 15.14 -2.65
N LEU A 169 0.62 14.92 -2.57
CA LEU A 169 1.23 14.17 -1.45
C LEU A 169 0.87 14.78 -0.09
N SER A 170 0.93 16.11 0.03
CA SER A 170 0.64 16.78 1.29
C SER A 170 -0.84 16.61 1.68
N THR A 171 -1.76 16.65 0.72
CA THR A 171 -3.18 16.38 0.93
C THR A 171 -3.41 14.95 1.42
N ILE A 172 -2.78 13.96 0.77
CA ILE A 172 -2.84 12.55 1.18
C ILE A 172 -2.31 12.37 2.61
N LEU A 173 -1.13 12.89 2.91
CA LEU A 173 -0.52 12.74 4.23
C LEU A 173 -1.30 13.46 5.34
N ASN A 174 -1.89 14.63 5.04
CA ASN A 174 -2.80 15.31 5.96
C ASN A 174 -4.05 14.47 6.24
N TRP A 175 -4.64 13.90 5.19
CA TRP A 175 -5.82 13.02 5.32
C TRP A 175 -5.52 11.79 6.18
N ILE A 176 -4.39 11.13 5.94
CA ILE A 176 -3.96 9.97 6.73
C ILE A 176 -3.82 10.35 8.21
N ARG A 177 -3.16 11.48 8.51
CA ARG A 177 -2.97 11.94 9.90
C ARG A 177 -4.27 12.30 10.62
N SER A 178 -5.30 12.76 9.92
CA SER A 178 -6.58 13.09 10.54
C SER A 178 -7.47 11.88 10.77
N HIS A 179 -7.11 10.70 10.25
CA HIS A 179 -7.88 9.46 10.31
C HIS A 179 -7.09 8.27 10.87
N SER A 180 -5.91 8.53 11.45
CA SER A 180 -5.02 7.56 12.12
C SER A 180 -5.17 7.58 13.63
#